data_AF-A0A9W8MG49-F1
#
_entry.id   AF-A0A9W8MG49-F1
#
_cell.length_a   1.000
_cell.length_b   1.000
_cell.length_c   1.000
_cell.angle_alpha   90.00
_cell.angle_beta   90.00
_cell.angle_gamma   90.00
#
_symmetry.space_group_name_H-M   'P 1'
#
loop_
_entity.id
_entity.type
_entity.pdbx_description
1 polymer ?
#
loop_
_entity_poly.entity_id
_entity_poly.type
_entity_poly.pdbx_seq_one_letter_code
_entity_poly.pdbx_strand_id
1 'polypeptide(L)'
;MNSQVTHMWVSKRSCANFLFFVTRYLPFIDVPLSIYFHNALDIPPKRCKQLWIVESTSFLVGVAVAEAILFLRVYALSERNKTFTTYIIIQFVAVHIAKLIVWTRMTSLIDFVVSPIPNILGCVPMPPRPSELERYCSVIYWLILANEISVMLMTLSIGFIKFRRMKSRLLNIIYRDGFFYFFVLAAVSAGNIAASRVGPPEYRWLIVVYVALKRSL
;
A
#
# COMPACT_ATOMS: atom_id res chain seq x y z
N MET A 1 -5.14 -35.17 15.00
CA MET A 1 -5.00 -34.08 14.03
C MET A 1 -5.73 -32.84 14.53
N ASN A 2 -5.30 -32.21 15.65
CA ASN A 2 -5.97 -31.01 16.21
C ASN A 2 -5.05 -30.08 17.05
N SER A 3 -3.74 -30.31 17.12
CA SER A 3 -2.84 -29.52 18.00
C SER A 3 -2.12 -28.34 17.32
N GLN A 4 -2.24 -28.16 15.99
CA GLN A 4 -1.51 -27.11 15.26
C GLN A 4 -2.32 -25.84 15.02
N VAL A 5 -3.64 -25.88 15.06
CA VAL A 5 -4.49 -24.71 14.76
C VAL A 5 -4.68 -23.82 15.99
N THR A 6 -4.73 -24.40 17.19
CA THR A 6 -4.99 -23.65 18.43
C THR A 6 -3.81 -22.75 18.83
N HIS A 7 -2.57 -23.09 18.46
CA HIS A 7 -1.41 -22.29 18.84
C HIS A 7 -1.16 -21.05 17.98
N MET A 8 -1.84 -20.90 16.83
CA MET A 8 -1.77 -19.67 16.04
C MET A 8 -2.61 -18.54 16.66
N TRP A 9 -3.68 -18.90 17.40
CA TRP A 9 -4.75 -17.99 17.82
C TRP A 9 -4.76 -17.59 19.30
N VAL A 10 -3.79 -18.04 20.11
CA VAL A 10 -3.74 -17.75 21.57
C VAL A 10 -2.65 -16.72 21.91
N SER A 11 -2.20 -15.92 20.94
CA SER A 11 -1.21 -14.88 21.22
C SER A 11 -1.91 -13.60 21.65
N LYS A 12 -1.80 -13.23 22.94
CA LYS A 12 -2.17 -11.93 23.52
C LYS A 12 -1.35 -10.78 22.88
N ARG A 13 -1.51 -10.52 21.57
CA ARG A 13 -0.78 -9.46 20.87
C ARG A 13 -1.75 -8.46 20.25
N SER A 14 -2.03 -7.42 21.02
CA SER A 14 -2.77 -6.23 20.61
C SER A 14 -2.37 -5.73 19.21
N CYS A 15 -1.06 -5.73 18.89
CA CYS A 15 -0.56 -5.28 17.60
C CYS A 15 -0.99 -6.15 16.40
N ALA A 16 -0.90 -7.48 16.49
CA ALA A 16 -1.30 -8.37 15.39
C ALA A 16 -2.82 -8.34 15.16
N ASN A 17 -3.58 -8.26 16.25
CA ASN A 17 -5.03 -8.09 16.18
C ASN A 17 -5.39 -6.74 15.56
N PHE A 18 -4.76 -5.65 15.98
CA PHE A 18 -4.95 -4.33 15.40
C PHE A 18 -4.66 -4.32 13.89
N LEU A 19 -3.53 -4.88 13.45
CA LEU A 19 -3.19 -4.99 12.03
C LEU A 19 -4.24 -5.77 11.26
N PHE A 20 -4.76 -6.88 11.82
CA PHE A 20 -5.83 -7.66 11.22
C PHE A 20 -7.15 -6.89 11.12
N PHE A 21 -7.52 -6.13 12.14
CA PHE A 21 -8.70 -5.28 12.10
C PHE A 21 -8.54 -4.20 11.01
N VAL A 22 -7.41 -3.50 10.96
CA VAL A 22 -7.23 -2.44 9.97
C VAL A 22 -7.27 -3.01 8.54
N THR A 23 -6.54 -4.09 8.23
CA THR A 23 -6.59 -4.66 6.87
C THR A 23 -7.98 -5.13 6.46
N ARG A 24 -8.77 -5.64 7.41
CA ARG A 24 -10.09 -6.20 7.13
C ARG A 24 -11.20 -5.15 7.04
N TYR A 25 -11.11 -4.09 7.84
CA TYR A 25 -12.19 -3.10 7.95
C TYR A 25 -11.94 -1.84 7.10
N LEU A 26 -10.69 -1.54 6.76
CA LEU A 26 -10.33 -0.38 5.92
C LEU A 26 -11.00 -0.40 4.52
N PRO A 27 -11.12 -1.55 3.82
CA PRO A 27 -11.85 -1.62 2.55
C PRO A 27 -13.34 -1.24 2.65
N PHE A 28 -13.98 -1.45 3.81
CA PHE A 28 -15.38 -1.06 4.00
C PHE A 28 -15.57 0.45 4.05
N ILE A 29 -14.50 1.21 4.30
CA ILE A 29 -14.50 2.67 4.25
C ILE A 29 -14.10 3.12 2.85
N ASP A 30 -13.03 2.54 2.29
CA ASP A 30 -12.48 2.95 1.00
C ASP A 30 -13.45 2.73 -0.16
N VAL A 31 -14.12 1.57 -0.21
CA VAL A 31 -14.97 1.21 -1.35
C VAL A 31 -16.16 2.17 -1.47
N PRO A 32 -16.98 2.42 -0.42
CA PRO A 32 -18.07 3.38 -0.52
C PRO A 32 -17.60 4.81 -0.80
N LEU A 33 -16.47 5.24 -0.21
CA LEU A 33 -15.93 6.56 -0.48
C LEU A 33 -15.53 6.72 -1.95
N SER A 34 -14.86 5.71 -2.50
CA SER A 34 -14.44 5.72 -3.90
C SER A 34 -15.64 5.69 -4.83
N ILE A 35 -16.66 4.86 -4.55
CA ILE A 35 -17.92 4.85 -5.31
C ILE A 35 -18.57 6.24 -5.27
N TYR A 36 -18.66 6.86 -4.10
CA TYR A 36 -19.25 8.19 -3.96
C TYR A 36 -18.45 9.25 -4.74
N PHE A 37 -17.13 9.26 -4.59
CA PHE A 37 -16.24 10.19 -5.28
C PHE A 37 -16.36 10.11 -6.82
N HIS A 38 -16.49 8.90 -7.37
CA HIS A 38 -16.55 8.69 -8.81
C HIS A 38 -17.93 8.89 -9.44
N ASN A 39 -19.03 8.70 -8.67
CA ASN A 39 -20.38 8.74 -9.23
C ASN A 39 -21.15 10.03 -8.92
N ALA A 40 -20.74 10.80 -7.92
CA ALA A 40 -21.44 12.03 -7.58
C ALA A 40 -21.03 13.18 -8.52
N LEU A 41 -22.01 13.70 -9.26
CA LEU A 41 -21.82 14.73 -10.29
C LEU A 41 -21.80 16.15 -9.71
N ASP A 42 -22.58 16.42 -8.66
CA ASP A 42 -22.71 17.74 -8.04
C ASP A 42 -21.90 17.88 -6.73
N ILE A 43 -20.61 17.51 -6.76
CA ILE A 43 -19.73 17.68 -5.60
C ILE A 43 -19.02 19.06 -5.66
N PRO A 44 -19.17 19.92 -4.64
CA PRO A 44 -18.43 21.16 -4.60
C PRO A 44 -16.91 20.87 -4.48
N PRO A 45 -16.02 21.63 -5.14
CA PRO A 45 -14.60 21.30 -5.23
C PRO A 45 -13.89 21.11 -3.87
N LYS A 46 -14.32 21.85 -2.85
CA LYS A 46 -13.80 21.70 -1.47
C LYS A 46 -14.09 20.31 -0.89
N ARG A 47 -15.28 19.75 -1.12
CA ARG A 47 -15.65 18.41 -0.67
C ARG A 47 -14.91 17.33 -1.47
N CYS A 48 -14.74 17.55 -2.77
CA CYS A 48 -13.95 16.67 -3.63
C CYS A 48 -12.50 16.52 -3.11
N LYS A 49 -11.84 17.65 -2.79
CA LYS A 49 -10.50 17.63 -2.17
C LYS A 49 -10.48 16.87 -0.85
N GLN A 50 -11.48 17.05 0.00
CA GLN A 50 -11.58 16.33 1.28
C GLN A 50 -11.72 14.81 1.07
N LEU A 51 -12.59 14.38 0.16
CA LEU A 51 -12.79 12.96 -0.15
C LEU A 51 -11.50 12.31 -0.65
N TRP A 52 -10.82 12.98 -1.59
CA TRP A 52 -9.54 12.50 -2.11
C TRP A 52 -8.44 12.45 -1.04
N ILE A 53 -8.38 13.43 -0.13
CA ILE A 53 -7.46 13.39 1.01
C ILE A 53 -7.77 12.19 1.89
N VAL A 54 -9.05 11.91 2.19
CA VAL A 54 -9.43 10.78 3.04
C VAL A 54 -9.09 9.45 2.35
N GLU A 55 -9.44 9.28 1.08
CA GLU A 55 -9.15 8.08 0.29
C GLU A 55 -7.63 7.83 0.20
N SER A 56 -6.85 8.85 -0.18
CA SER A 56 -5.38 8.73 -0.27
C SER A 56 -4.72 8.48 1.09
N THR A 57 -5.25 9.06 2.17
CA THR A 57 -4.78 8.78 3.54
C THR A 57 -5.03 7.33 3.91
N SER A 58 -6.23 6.83 3.65
CA SER A 58 -6.63 5.46 3.94
C SER A 58 -5.78 4.46 3.17
N PHE A 59 -5.50 4.73 1.89
CA PHE A 59 -4.55 3.96 1.08
C PHE A 59 -3.16 3.91 1.73
N LEU A 60 -2.60 5.05 2.17
CA LEU A 60 -1.29 5.08 2.84
C LEU A 60 -1.28 4.29 4.15
N VAL A 61 -2.37 4.33 4.92
CA VAL A 61 -2.54 3.51 6.13
C VAL A 61 -2.57 2.02 5.76
N GLY A 62 -3.32 1.66 4.72
CA GLY A 62 -3.37 0.29 4.20
C GLY A 62 -1.98 -0.24 3.81
N VAL A 63 -1.21 0.56 3.07
CA VAL A 63 0.18 0.24 2.71
C VAL A 63 1.05 0.08 3.96
N ALA A 64 0.95 0.98 4.93
CA ALA A 64 1.75 0.92 6.15
C ALA A 64 1.48 -0.34 6.98
N VAL A 65 0.21 -0.72 7.07
CA VAL A 65 -0.22 -1.94 7.76
C VAL A 65 0.28 -3.19 7.02
N ALA A 66 0.17 -3.22 5.69
CA ALA A 66 0.68 -4.31 4.88
C ALA A 66 2.20 -4.48 5.07
N GLU A 67 2.97 -3.40 4.96
CA GLU A 67 4.41 -3.41 5.18
C GLU A 67 4.76 -3.85 6.61
N ALA A 68 4.02 -3.39 7.64
CA ALA A 68 4.24 -3.80 9.02
C ALA A 68 4.08 -5.32 9.20
N ILE A 69 3.10 -5.95 8.53
CA ILE A 69 2.93 -7.42 8.53
C ILE A 69 4.15 -8.11 7.91
N LEU A 70 4.66 -7.57 6.79
CA LEU A 70 5.85 -8.10 6.13
C LEU A 70 7.08 -8.00 7.05
N PHE A 71 7.31 -6.85 7.69
CA PHE A 71 8.42 -6.68 8.65
C PHE A 71 8.28 -7.59 9.87
N LEU A 72 7.07 -7.78 10.41
CA LEU A 72 6.81 -8.72 11.51
C LEU A 72 7.20 -10.15 11.13
N ARG A 73 6.95 -10.55 9.88
CA ARG A 73 7.36 -11.85 9.36
C ARG A 73 8.87 -11.98 9.29
N VAL A 74 9.58 -10.96 8.81
CA VAL A 74 11.05 -10.94 8.79
C VAL A 74 11.62 -11.01 10.22
N TYR A 75 11.01 -10.27 11.16
CA TYR A 75 11.38 -10.31 12.57
C TYR A 75 11.18 -11.69 13.21
N ALA A 76 10.08 -12.39 12.91
CA ALA A 76 9.87 -13.76 13.37
C ALA A 76 10.91 -14.73 12.81
N LEU A 77 11.36 -14.52 11.57
CA LEU A 77 12.40 -15.34 10.94
C LEU A 77 13.81 -15.05 11.44
N SER A 78 14.09 -13.84 11.94
CA SER A 78 15.44 -13.40 12.35
C SER A 78 15.90 -13.89 13.73
N GLU A 79 15.15 -14.78 14.38
CA GLU A 79 15.46 -15.35 15.71
C GLU A 79 15.69 -14.28 16.79
N ARG A 80 15.11 -13.08 16.62
CA ARG A 80 15.20 -11.95 17.55
C ARG A 80 16.61 -11.40 17.75
N ASN A 81 17.47 -11.45 16.72
CA ASN A 81 18.71 -10.70 16.75
C ASN A 81 18.42 -9.19 16.97
N LYS A 82 18.88 -8.64 18.09
CA LYS A 82 18.57 -7.26 18.53
C LYS A 82 19.05 -6.22 17.52
N THR A 83 20.25 -6.38 16.98
CA THR A 83 20.83 -5.45 15.99
C THR A 83 19.97 -5.38 14.73
N PHE A 84 19.57 -6.54 14.22
CA PHE A 84 18.73 -6.64 13.02
C PHE A 84 17.32 -6.11 13.26
N THR A 85 16.77 -6.32 14.46
CA THR A 85 15.46 -5.78 14.86
C THR A 85 15.47 -4.25 14.90
N THR A 86 16.51 -3.65 15.49
CA THR A 86 16.68 -2.20 15.52
C THR A 86 16.77 -1.63 14.11
N TYR A 87 17.54 -2.29 13.22
CA TYR A 87 17.65 -1.87 11.81
C TYR A 87 16.29 -1.88 11.09
N ILE A 88 15.49 -2.94 11.24
CA ILE A 88 14.15 -3.04 10.66
C ILE A 88 13.24 -1.90 11.15
N ILE A 89 13.23 -1.61 12.45
CA ILE A 89 12.36 -0.58 13.03
C ILE A 89 12.77 0.80 12.49
N ILE A 90 14.07 1.10 12.45
CA ILE A 90 14.59 2.37 11.92
C ILE A 90 14.19 2.53 10.46
N GLN A 91 14.38 1.48 9.64
CA GLN A 91 13.99 1.51 8.23
C GLN A 91 12.49 1.75 8.06
N PHE A 92 11.65 1.01 8.80
CA PHE A 92 10.20 1.17 8.73
C PHE A 92 9.79 2.61 9.05
N VAL A 93 10.29 3.17 10.15
CA VAL A 93 9.96 4.54 10.57
C VAL A 93 10.47 5.57 9.55
N ALA A 94 11.72 5.45 9.08
CA ALA A 94 12.31 6.39 8.14
C ALA A 94 11.53 6.45 6.80
N VAL A 95 11.17 5.29 6.24
CA VAL A 95 10.44 5.22 4.97
C VAL A 95 9.02 5.79 5.12
N HIS A 96 8.34 5.52 6.24
CA HIS A 96 6.99 6.05 6.47
C HIS A 96 6.99 7.56 6.68
N ILE A 97 7.96 8.09 7.42
CA ILE A 97 8.14 9.54 7.57
C ILE A 97 8.37 10.17 6.20
N ALA A 98 9.24 9.59 5.36
CA ALA A 98 9.47 10.09 4.01
C ALA A 98 8.18 10.10 3.16
N LYS A 99 7.40 9.00 3.17
CA LYS A 99 6.09 8.92 2.48
C LYS A 99 5.13 10.01 2.96
N LEU A 100 5.03 10.23 4.28
CA LEU A 100 4.15 11.25 4.86
C LEU A 100 4.58 12.69 4.48
N ILE A 101 5.89 12.98 4.48
CA ILE A 101 6.41 14.28 4.06
C ILE A 101 6.05 14.54 2.60
N VAL A 102 6.26 13.57 1.72
CA VAL A 102 5.93 13.72 0.29
C VAL A 102 4.42 13.88 0.09
N TRP A 103 3.60 13.09 0.79
CA TRP A 103 2.14 13.17 0.72
C TRP A 103 1.60 14.52 1.21
N THR A 104 2.10 15.05 2.33
CA THR A 104 1.67 16.38 2.82
C THR A 104 2.01 17.52 1.86
N ARG A 105 3.15 17.43 1.16
CA ARG A 105 3.49 18.37 0.09
C ARG A 105 2.54 18.22 -1.10
N MET A 106 2.27 16.99 -1.51
CA MET A 106 1.35 16.69 -2.61
C MET A 106 -0.06 17.24 -2.35
N THR A 107 -0.64 17.02 -1.16
CA THR A 107 -1.98 17.50 -0.79
C THR A 107 -2.08 19.02 -0.73
N SER A 108 -0.98 19.72 -0.43
CA SER A 108 -0.91 21.18 -0.44
C SER A 108 -0.89 21.78 -1.85
N LEU A 109 -0.42 21.02 -2.85
CA LEU A 109 -0.27 21.45 -4.24
C LEU A 109 -1.49 21.14 -5.11
N ILE A 110 -2.27 20.14 -4.74
CA ILE A 110 -3.43 19.71 -5.53
C ILE A 110 -4.65 20.56 -5.19
N ASP A 111 -5.29 21.10 -6.21
CA ASP A 111 -6.61 21.72 -6.12
C ASP A 111 -7.58 21.01 -7.05
N PHE A 112 -8.86 21.13 -6.74
CA PHE A 112 -9.94 20.50 -7.50
C PHE A 112 -10.83 21.58 -8.08
N VAL A 113 -11.33 21.31 -9.28
CA VAL A 113 -12.31 22.15 -9.98
C VAL A 113 -13.48 21.28 -10.43
N VAL A 114 -14.60 21.92 -10.77
CA VAL A 114 -15.74 21.23 -11.38
C VAL A 114 -15.29 20.70 -12.75
N SER A 115 -15.69 19.46 -13.05
CA SER A 115 -15.34 18.82 -14.32
C SER A 115 -15.89 19.61 -15.52
N PRO A 116 -15.13 19.73 -16.62
CA PRO A 116 -15.65 20.26 -17.89
C PRO A 116 -16.77 19.39 -18.49
N ILE A 117 -16.90 18.13 -18.03
CA ILE A 117 -17.88 17.15 -18.49
C ILE A 117 -18.70 16.67 -17.29
N PRO A 118 -19.66 17.49 -16.80
CA PRO A 118 -20.38 17.24 -15.54
C PRO A 118 -21.31 16.01 -15.60
N ASN A 119 -21.59 15.47 -16.80
CA ASN A 119 -22.44 14.29 -16.97
C ASN A 119 -21.71 12.97 -16.66
N ILE A 120 -20.38 12.98 -16.56
CA ILE A 120 -19.54 11.77 -16.41
C ILE A 120 -18.69 11.83 -15.15
N LEU A 121 -18.17 13.02 -14.81
CA LEU A 121 -17.28 13.24 -13.66
C LEU A 121 -17.74 14.50 -12.94
N GLY A 122 -17.87 14.48 -11.61
CA GLY A 122 -18.24 15.69 -10.85
C GLY A 122 -17.10 16.67 -10.66
N CYS A 123 -15.89 16.16 -10.36
CA CYS A 123 -14.73 16.99 -10.10
C CYS A 123 -13.44 16.36 -10.63
N VAL A 124 -12.48 17.21 -10.98
CA VAL A 124 -11.17 16.77 -11.48
C VAL A 124 -10.04 17.53 -10.77
N PRO A 125 -8.88 16.89 -10.56
CA PRO A 125 -7.71 17.58 -10.02
C PRO A 125 -7.16 18.54 -11.08
N MET A 126 -6.98 19.81 -10.72
CA MET A 126 -6.40 20.87 -11.54
C MET A 126 -5.23 21.52 -10.79
N PRO A 127 -4.05 20.87 -10.77
CA PRO A 127 -2.88 21.44 -10.11
C PRO A 127 -2.35 22.65 -10.87
N PRO A 128 -1.90 23.72 -10.18
CA PRO A 128 -1.24 24.86 -10.84
C PRO A 128 0.08 24.47 -11.51
N ARG A 129 0.70 23.36 -11.09
CA ARG A 129 1.95 22.80 -11.64
C ARG A 129 1.82 21.28 -11.80
N PRO A 130 1.28 20.79 -12.94
CA PRO A 130 1.01 19.36 -13.12
C PRO A 130 2.26 18.48 -13.07
N SER A 131 3.39 18.96 -13.59
CA SER A 131 4.67 18.23 -13.57
C SER A 131 5.23 18.03 -12.16
N GLU A 132 5.02 18.97 -11.24
CA GLU A 132 5.44 18.81 -9.83
C GLU A 132 4.60 17.75 -9.14
N LEU A 133 3.28 17.76 -9.35
CA LEU A 133 2.38 16.76 -8.79
C LEU A 133 2.76 15.34 -9.25
N GLU A 134 2.95 15.15 -10.55
CA GLU A 134 3.38 13.87 -11.12
C GLU A 134 4.70 13.37 -10.53
N ARG A 135 5.65 14.28 -10.31
CA ARG A 135 6.93 13.95 -9.67
C ARG A 135 6.72 13.44 -8.24
N TYR A 136 5.91 14.11 -7.43
CA TYR A 136 5.64 13.67 -6.05
C TYR A 136 4.97 12.30 -6.01
N CYS A 137 4.00 12.04 -6.88
CA CYS A 137 3.31 10.77 -6.94
C CYS A 137 4.23 9.64 -7.41
N SER A 138 5.05 9.90 -8.44
CA SER A 138 6.10 8.97 -8.86
C SER A 138 7.07 8.67 -7.71
N VAL A 139 7.46 9.67 -6.92
CA VAL A 139 8.35 9.48 -5.76
C VAL A 139 7.72 8.59 -4.70
N ILE A 140 6.43 8.77 -4.38
CA ILE A 140 5.71 7.90 -3.42
C ILE A 140 5.72 6.44 -3.90
N TYR A 141 5.37 6.18 -5.16
CA TYR A 141 5.35 4.81 -5.69
C TYR A 141 6.75 4.18 -5.71
N TRP A 142 7.80 4.95 -6.02
CA TRP A 142 9.17 4.47 -5.93
C TRP A 142 9.59 4.15 -4.49
N LEU A 143 9.18 4.96 -3.51
CA LEU A 143 9.45 4.68 -2.09
C LEU A 143 8.77 3.39 -1.63
N ILE A 144 7.52 3.16 -2.04
CA ILE A 144 6.78 1.93 -1.75
C ILE A 144 7.49 0.73 -2.38
N LEU A 145 7.78 0.79 -3.69
CA LEU A 145 8.44 -0.30 -4.41
C LEU A 145 9.82 -0.62 -3.83
N ALA A 146 10.63 0.40 -3.52
CA ALA A 146 11.95 0.21 -2.93
C ALA A 146 11.87 -0.49 -1.57
N ASN A 147 10.87 -0.15 -0.76
CA ASN A 147 10.65 -0.79 0.54
C ASN A 147 10.16 -2.24 0.38
N GLU A 148 9.24 -2.49 -0.55
CA GLU A 148 8.77 -3.85 -0.89
C GLU A 148 9.93 -4.76 -1.33
N ILE A 149 10.79 -4.26 -2.22
CA ILE A 149 11.99 -4.98 -2.68
C ILE A 149 12.96 -5.22 -1.52
N SER A 150 13.19 -4.20 -0.68
CA SER A 150 14.08 -4.32 0.48
C SER A 150 13.62 -5.42 1.43
N VAL A 151 12.33 -5.43 1.80
CA VAL A 151 11.75 -6.45 2.69
C VAL A 151 11.74 -7.82 2.03
N MET A 152 11.46 -7.90 0.73
CA MET A 152 11.58 -9.13 -0.05
C MET A 152 13.01 -9.68 0.05
N LEU A 153 14.04 -8.88 -0.26
CA LEU A 153 15.45 -9.31 -0.20
C LEU A 153 15.85 -9.79 1.21
N MET A 154 15.41 -9.11 2.27
CA MET A 154 15.64 -9.57 3.64
C MET A 154 14.98 -10.93 3.91
N THR A 155 13.72 -11.07 3.51
CA THR A 155 12.96 -12.32 3.66
C THR A 155 13.63 -13.45 2.89
N LEU A 156 14.06 -13.17 1.65
CA LEU A 156 14.72 -14.14 0.78
C LEU A 156 16.06 -14.59 1.38
N SER A 157 16.87 -13.64 1.86
CA SER A 157 18.20 -13.89 2.43
C SER A 157 18.13 -14.74 3.69
N ILE A 158 17.26 -14.38 4.65
CA ILE A 158 17.08 -15.13 5.89
C ILE A 158 16.49 -16.51 5.58
N GLY A 159 15.50 -16.56 4.69
CA GLY A 159 14.88 -17.81 4.25
C GLY A 159 15.90 -18.75 3.62
N PHE A 160 16.79 -18.26 2.76
CA PHE A 160 17.81 -19.08 2.10
C PHE A 160 18.85 -19.63 3.09
N ILE A 161 19.33 -18.79 4.03
CA ILE A 161 20.26 -19.22 5.09
C ILE A 161 19.62 -20.34 5.93
N LYS A 162 18.35 -20.18 6.31
CA LYS A 162 17.62 -21.19 7.08
C LYS A 162 17.29 -22.44 6.28
N PHE A 163 16.93 -22.31 5.02
CA PHE A 163 16.65 -23.45 4.14
C PHE A 163 17.89 -24.31 3.93
N ARG A 164 19.07 -23.69 3.79
CA ARG A 164 20.34 -24.43 3.73
C ARG A 164 20.67 -25.16 5.03
N ARG A 165 20.29 -24.61 6.18
CA ARG A 165 20.49 -25.24 7.49
C ARG A 165 19.44 -26.29 7.84
N MET A 166 18.20 -26.11 7.42
CA MET A 166 17.07 -27.00 7.73
C MET A 166 16.28 -27.31 6.45
N LYS A 167 16.40 -28.55 5.96
CA LYS A 167 15.63 -29.08 4.80
C LYS A 167 14.17 -29.35 5.17
N SER A 168 13.43 -28.33 5.62
CA SER A 168 12.03 -28.48 6.04
C SER A 168 11.06 -28.13 4.90
N ARG A 169 10.14 -29.05 4.61
CA ARG A 169 9.07 -28.91 3.60
C ARG A 169 8.13 -27.73 3.92
N LEU A 170 7.97 -27.39 5.21
CA LEU A 170 7.13 -26.28 5.68
C LEU A 170 7.71 -24.90 5.28
N LEU A 171 9.04 -24.74 5.37
CA LEU A 171 9.71 -23.49 4.98
C LEU A 171 9.53 -23.20 3.48
N ASN A 172 9.54 -24.24 2.64
CA ASN A 172 9.36 -24.10 1.20
C ASN A 172 7.96 -23.58 0.84
N ILE A 173 6.90 -24.10 1.48
CA ILE A 173 5.52 -23.67 1.23
C ILE A 173 5.33 -22.20 1.63
N ILE A 174 5.75 -21.85 2.85
CA ILE A 174 5.66 -20.48 3.37
C ILE A 174 6.41 -19.50 2.44
N TYR A 175 7.58 -19.89 1.95
CA TYR A 175 8.39 -19.05 1.07
C TYR A 175 7.81 -18.91 -0.32
N ARG A 176 7.32 -20.01 -0.93
CA ARG A 176 6.69 -19.99 -2.25
C ARG A 176 5.47 -19.09 -2.27
N ASP A 177 4.58 -19.25 -1.30
CA ASP A 177 3.33 -18.48 -1.24
C ASP A 177 3.62 -17.01 -0.85
N GLY A 178 4.62 -16.79 0.01
CA GLY A 178 5.08 -15.44 0.36
C GLY A 178 5.74 -14.69 -0.80
N PHE A 179 6.61 -15.34 -1.55
CA PHE A 179 7.31 -14.76 -2.69
C PHE A 179 6.32 -14.34 -3.79
N PHE A 180 5.33 -15.17 -4.08
CA PHE A 180 4.30 -14.84 -5.05
C PHE A 180 3.54 -13.57 -4.66
N TYR A 181 3.20 -13.42 -3.37
CA TYR A 181 2.58 -12.20 -2.85
C TYR A 181 3.45 -10.95 -3.06
N PHE A 182 4.75 -11.02 -2.73
CA PHE A 182 5.68 -9.92 -2.98
C PHE A 182 5.81 -9.58 -4.47
N PHE A 183 5.84 -10.59 -5.34
CA PHE A 183 5.92 -10.39 -6.78
C PHE A 183 4.68 -9.66 -7.33
N VAL A 184 3.49 -10.06 -6.89
CA VAL A 184 2.23 -9.40 -7.27
C VAL A 184 2.22 -7.95 -6.80
N LEU A 185 2.61 -7.68 -5.55
CA LEU A 185 2.70 -6.30 -5.03
C LEU A 185 3.67 -5.45 -5.86
N ALA A 186 4.88 -5.96 -6.11
CA ALA A 186 5.87 -5.26 -6.91
C ALA A 186 5.37 -4.99 -8.35
N ALA A 187 4.66 -5.93 -8.96
CA ALA A 187 4.06 -5.76 -10.27
C ALA A 187 2.96 -4.68 -10.28
N VAL A 188 2.12 -4.63 -9.25
CA VAL A 188 1.11 -3.58 -9.07
C VAL A 188 1.78 -2.22 -8.88
N SER A 189 2.79 -2.12 -8.02
CA SER A 189 3.58 -0.90 -7.80
C SER A 189 4.26 -0.42 -9.09
N ALA A 190 4.87 -1.33 -9.85
CA ALA A 190 5.47 -1.03 -11.15
C ALA A 190 4.43 -0.56 -12.18
N GLY A 191 3.25 -1.20 -12.20
CA GLY A 191 2.12 -0.78 -13.01
C GLY A 191 1.67 0.64 -12.70
N ASN A 192 1.59 1.01 -11.41
CA ASN A 192 1.27 2.37 -10.97
C ASN A 192 2.32 3.39 -11.42
N ILE A 193 3.62 3.04 -11.36
CA ILE A 193 4.69 3.89 -11.90
C ILE A 193 4.53 4.07 -13.41
N ALA A 194 4.36 2.98 -14.16
CA ALA A 194 4.19 3.03 -15.60
C ALA A 194 2.98 3.89 -16.00
N ALA A 195 1.86 3.73 -15.30
CA ALA A 195 0.66 4.53 -15.52
C ALA A 195 0.85 6.01 -15.19
N SER A 196 1.53 6.32 -14.09
CA SER A 196 1.86 7.71 -13.74
C SER A 196 2.73 8.40 -14.80
N ARG A 197 3.57 7.64 -15.52
CA ARG A 197 4.51 8.14 -16.54
C ARG A 197 3.90 8.20 -17.94
N VAL A 198 3.12 7.19 -18.32
CA VAL A 198 2.70 6.92 -19.71
C VAL A 198 1.19 7.09 -19.91
N GLY A 199 0.38 6.99 -18.85
CA GLY A 199 -1.08 7.00 -18.96
C GLY A 199 -1.64 8.35 -19.44
N PRO A 200 -2.86 8.38 -20.02
CA PRO A 200 -3.60 9.62 -20.23
C PRO A 200 -3.88 10.30 -18.88
N PRO A 201 -3.92 11.64 -18.80
CA PRO A 201 -4.01 12.39 -17.53
C PRO A 201 -5.21 11.98 -16.64
N GLU A 202 -6.28 11.49 -17.26
CA GLU A 202 -7.50 10.99 -16.61
C GLU A 202 -7.29 9.67 -15.82
N TYR A 203 -6.35 8.82 -16.24
CA TYR A 203 -6.11 7.50 -15.65
C TYR A 203 -4.85 7.43 -14.78
N ARG A 204 -4.03 8.49 -14.75
CA ARG A 204 -2.78 8.55 -13.97
C ARG A 204 -3.00 8.36 -12.46
N TRP A 205 -4.24 8.55 -11.98
CA TRP A 205 -4.61 8.60 -10.57
C TRP A 205 -5.44 7.42 -10.06
N LEU A 206 -5.96 6.55 -10.94
CA LEU A 206 -7.14 5.72 -10.64
C LEU A 206 -6.93 4.19 -10.67
N ILE A 207 -5.75 3.70 -11.01
CA ILE A 207 -5.60 2.29 -11.42
C ILE A 207 -5.88 1.27 -10.31
N VAL A 208 -5.61 1.58 -9.04
CA VAL A 208 -5.78 0.58 -7.96
C VAL A 208 -7.26 0.26 -7.67
N VAL A 209 -8.17 1.23 -7.82
CA VAL A 209 -9.61 1.00 -7.56
C VAL A 209 -10.40 0.70 -8.85
N TYR A 210 -10.04 1.33 -9.97
CA TYR A 210 -10.84 1.25 -11.19
C TYR A 210 -10.64 -0.05 -11.99
N VAL A 211 -9.45 -0.65 -11.96
CA VAL A 211 -9.17 -1.90 -12.70
C VAL A 211 -9.88 -3.11 -12.09
N ALA A 212 -10.18 -3.07 -10.78
CA ALA A 212 -10.98 -4.12 -10.13
C ALA A 212 -12.48 -4.03 -10.46
N LEU A 213 -13.03 -2.82 -10.61
CA LEU A 213 -14.47 -2.60 -10.83
C LEU A 213 -14.90 -2.70 -12.30
N LYS A 214 -14.05 -2.30 -13.25
CA LYS A 214 -14.39 -2.38 -14.69
C LYS A 214 -14.23 -3.79 -15.28
N ARG A 215 -13.71 -4.75 -14.53
CA ARG A 215 -13.59 -6.16 -14.96
C ARG A 215 -14.78 -7.03 -14.51
N SER A 216 -15.72 -6.45 -13.76
CA SER A 216 -16.91 -7.12 -13.22
C SER A 216 -18.24 -6.57 -13.76
N LEU A 217 -18.19 -5.64 -14.72
CA LEU A 217 -19.35 -5.09 -15.45
C LEU A 217 -19.15 -5.25 -16.95
#